data_AF-A0A9Q1RK24-F1
#
_entry.id   AF-A0A9Q1RK24-F1
#
_cell.length_a   1.000
_cell.length_b   1.000
_cell.length_c   1.000
_cell.angle_alpha   90.00
_cell.angle_beta   90.00
_cell.angle_gamma   90.00
#
_symmetry.space_group_name_H-M   'P 1'
#
loop_
_entity.id
_entity.type
_entity.pdbx_description
1 polymer ?
#
loop_
_entity_poly.entity_id
_entity_poly.type
_entity_poly.pdbx_seq_one_letter_code
_entity_poly.pdbx_strand_id
1 'polypeptide(L)'
;MMLKRFAAYPVARSSAITSRSIYQGEVRYSTTVPSDPDTHDDFRPTSKLESSGLSLENIVEQDVKENPVMIYMKGVPEFPQCGFSSLAV
;
A
#
# COMPACT_ATOMS: atom_id res chain seq x y z
N MET A 1 25.20 -7.46 -48.52
CA MET A 1 24.00 -7.29 -47.68
C MET A 1 23.06 -8.45 -47.93
N MET A 2 22.96 -9.40 -47.00
CA MET A 2 22.07 -10.57 -47.09
C MET A 2 21.10 -10.52 -45.90
N LEU A 3 19.92 -9.94 -46.12
CA LEU A 3 18.85 -9.83 -45.13
C LEU A 3 18.17 -11.19 -44.97
N LYS A 4 18.58 -11.95 -43.95
CA LYS A 4 17.89 -13.18 -43.55
C LYS A 4 16.58 -12.79 -42.85
N ARG A 5 15.48 -13.09 -43.54
CA ARG A 5 14.09 -12.97 -43.06
C ARG A 5 13.88 -13.90 -41.86
N PHE A 6 13.53 -13.35 -40.71
CA PHE A 6 13.01 -14.14 -39.58
C PHE A 6 11.55 -14.50 -39.88
N ALA A 7 11.27 -15.79 -40.01
CA ALA A 7 9.90 -16.30 -40.13
C ALA A 7 9.17 -16.13 -38.80
N ALA A 8 8.02 -15.47 -38.82
CA ALA A 8 7.11 -15.39 -37.69
C ALA A 8 6.46 -16.76 -37.48
N TYR A 9 6.73 -17.40 -36.33
CA TYR A 9 5.99 -18.58 -35.90
C TYR A 9 4.62 -18.15 -35.38
N PRO A 10 3.51 -18.78 -35.80
CA PRO A 10 2.21 -18.49 -35.22
C PRO A 10 2.16 -19.02 -33.78
N VAL A 11 1.96 -18.11 -32.81
CA VAL A 11 1.61 -18.47 -31.44
C VAL A 11 0.20 -19.05 -31.46
N ALA A 12 0.09 -20.36 -31.26
CA ALA A 12 -1.19 -21.02 -31.03
C ALA A 12 -1.84 -20.42 -29.76
N ARG A 13 -2.90 -19.65 -29.95
CA ARG A 13 -3.77 -19.16 -28.86
C ARG A 13 -4.50 -20.37 -28.26
N SER A 14 -4.03 -20.86 -27.13
CA SER A 14 -4.78 -21.82 -26.32
C SER A 14 -5.85 -21.06 -25.53
N SER A 15 -7.07 -21.03 -26.05
CA SER A 15 -8.26 -20.56 -25.33
C SER A 15 -8.74 -21.64 -24.36
N ALA A 16 -8.06 -21.76 -23.21
CA ALA A 16 -8.62 -22.44 -22.06
C ALA A 16 -9.60 -21.49 -21.37
N ILE A 17 -10.88 -21.57 -21.74
CA ILE A 17 -11.98 -20.93 -21.01
C ILE A 17 -12.16 -21.75 -19.72
N THR A 18 -11.38 -21.46 -18.69
CA THR A 18 -11.72 -21.92 -17.34
C THR A 18 -12.88 -21.05 -16.86
N SER A 19 -14.07 -21.63 -16.79
CA SER A 19 -15.23 -21.02 -16.16
C SER A 19 -14.87 -20.72 -14.70
N ARG A 20 -14.44 -19.49 -14.43
CA ARG A 20 -14.10 -19.05 -13.08
C ARG A 20 -15.39 -18.52 -12.46
N SER A 21 -16.05 -19.37 -11.69
CA SER A 21 -17.20 -18.98 -10.86
C SER A 21 -16.83 -17.72 -10.07
N ILE A 22 -17.53 -16.62 -10.35
CA ILE A 22 -17.42 -15.38 -9.56
C ILE A 22 -18.12 -15.68 -8.24
N TYR A 23 -17.36 -16.12 -7.24
CA TYR A 23 -17.81 -16.04 -5.87
C TYR A 23 -17.92 -14.55 -5.53
N GLN A 24 -19.13 -14.02 -5.51
CA GLN A 24 -19.45 -12.75 -4.86
C GLN A 24 -19.35 -12.95 -3.34
N GLY A 25 -18.13 -13.06 -2.83
CA GLY A 25 -17.83 -12.82 -1.43
C GLY A 25 -17.16 -11.46 -1.35
N GLU A 26 -17.91 -10.42 -0.96
CA GLU A 26 -17.29 -9.17 -0.51
C GLU A 26 -16.33 -9.50 0.63
N VAL A 27 -15.03 -9.43 0.37
CA VAL A 27 -14.01 -9.58 1.41
C VAL A 27 -14.00 -8.28 2.21
N ARG A 28 -14.88 -8.18 3.20
CA ARG A 28 -14.87 -7.07 4.17
C ARG A 28 -13.70 -7.31 5.11
N TYR A 29 -12.56 -6.69 4.82
CA TYR A 29 -11.44 -6.65 5.76
C TYR A 29 -11.86 -5.80 6.97
N SER A 30 -12.13 -6.45 8.10
CA SER A 30 -12.38 -5.76 9.36
C SER A 30 -11.07 -5.14 9.86
N THR A 31 -11.06 -3.83 10.09
CA THR A 31 -9.91 -3.11 10.66
C THR A 31 -9.77 -3.32 12.16
N THR A 32 -10.78 -3.92 12.81
CA THR A 32 -10.74 -4.33 14.20
C THR A 32 -10.41 -5.82 14.27
N VAL A 33 -9.21 -6.12 14.75
CA VAL A 33 -8.75 -7.48 15.07
C VAL A 33 -9.47 -7.91 16.36
N PRO A 34 -10.12 -9.09 16.41
CA PRO A 34 -10.58 -9.68 17.66
C PRO A 34 -9.41 -9.80 18.64
N SER A 35 -9.65 -9.59 19.94
CA SER A 35 -8.63 -9.67 20.99
C SER A 35 -8.13 -11.11 21.16
N ASP A 36 -7.27 -11.56 20.25
CA ASP A 36 -6.65 -12.88 20.28
C ASP A 36 -5.45 -12.86 21.24
N PRO A 37 -5.38 -13.75 22.26
CA PRO A 37 -4.25 -13.81 23.19
C PRO A 37 -2.91 -14.16 22.52
N ASP A 38 -2.91 -14.62 21.27
CA ASP A 38 -1.68 -14.89 20.49
C ASP A 38 -1.26 -13.71 19.59
N THR A 39 -1.96 -12.57 19.66
CA THR A 39 -1.56 -11.35 18.94
C THR A 39 -0.58 -10.54 19.79
N HIS A 40 0.68 -10.48 19.34
CA HIS A 40 1.71 -9.65 19.95
C HIS A 40 1.35 -8.15 19.87
N ASP A 41 1.70 -7.38 20.91
CA ASP A 41 1.39 -5.95 21.03
C ASP A 41 1.92 -5.10 19.86
N ASP A 42 2.97 -5.55 19.16
CA ASP A 42 3.56 -4.84 18.00
C ASP A 42 2.59 -4.62 16.83
N PHE A 43 1.51 -5.40 16.75
CA PHE A 43 0.49 -5.24 15.71
C PHE A 43 -0.67 -4.33 16.12
N ARG A 44 -0.61 -3.73 17.32
CA ARG A 44 -1.65 -2.81 17.78
C ARG A 44 -1.61 -1.52 16.96
N PRO A 45 -2.76 -1.02 16.48
CA PRO A 45 -2.83 0.27 15.83
C PRO A 45 -2.31 1.37 16.78
N THR A 46 -1.30 2.11 16.35
CA THR A 46 -0.84 3.30 17.06
C THR A 46 -1.62 4.51 16.54
N SER A 47 -2.58 5.02 17.32
CA SER A 47 -3.18 6.32 17.04
C SER A 47 -2.26 7.43 17.59
N LYS A 48 -1.83 8.34 16.73
CA LYS A 48 -1.13 9.57 17.18
C LYS A 48 -2.08 10.59 17.84
N LEU A 49 -3.35 10.23 18.04
CA LEU A 49 -4.45 11.12 18.44
C LEU A 49 -4.61 11.26 19.97
N GLU A 50 -3.94 10.44 20.77
CA GLU A 50 -4.27 10.28 22.20
C GLU A 50 -3.89 11.45 23.12
N SER A 51 -3.39 12.61 22.65
CA SER A 51 -2.83 13.63 23.55
C SER A 51 -3.36 15.07 23.41
N SER A 52 -4.25 15.37 22.48
CA SER A 52 -4.71 16.75 22.30
C SER A 52 -6.08 16.72 21.64
N GLY A 53 -7.09 17.34 22.24
CA GLY A 53 -8.47 17.42 21.75
C GLY A 53 -8.65 18.21 20.44
N LEU A 54 -7.68 18.09 19.54
CA LEU A 54 -7.60 18.67 18.21
C LEU A 54 -7.96 17.56 17.22
N SER A 55 -8.78 17.90 16.22
CA SER A 55 -9.14 16.95 15.18
C SER A 55 -7.95 16.70 14.24
N LEU A 56 -7.88 15.50 13.64
CA LEU A 56 -6.79 15.12 12.71
C LEU A 56 -6.73 16.05 11.51
N GLU A 57 -7.89 16.53 11.06
CA GLU A 57 -8.03 17.43 9.92
C GLU A 57 -7.32 18.75 10.20
N ASN A 58 -7.49 19.31 11.41
CA ASN A 58 -6.84 20.55 11.80
C ASN A 58 -5.31 20.42 11.84
N ILE A 59 -4.79 19.26 12.26
CA ILE A 59 -3.35 19.00 12.29
C ILE A 59 -2.79 18.96 10.87
N VAL A 60 -3.40 18.18 9.99
CA VAL A 60 -2.96 18.05 8.59
C VAL A 60 -3.06 19.39 7.86
N GLU A 61 -4.13 20.16 8.10
CA GLU A 61 -4.28 21.50 7.53
C GLU A 61 -3.16 22.45 7.98
N GLN A 62 -2.78 22.41 9.26
CA GLN A 62 -1.71 23.26 9.79
C GLN A 62 -0.36 22.88 9.19
N ASP A 63 -0.03 21.59 9.17
CA ASP A 63 1.23 21.07 8.63
C ASP A 63 1.45 21.53 7.18
N VAL A 64 0.42 21.42 6.34
CA VAL A 64 0.47 21.82 4.91
C VAL A 64 0.57 23.33 4.73
N LYS A 65 -0.05 24.13 5.61
CA LYS A 65 0.03 25.60 5.55
C LYS A 65 1.40 26.12 5.96
N GLU A 66 2.03 25.50 6.97
CA GLU A 66 3.31 25.96 7.51
C GLU A 66 4.52 25.53 6.68
N ASN A 67 4.45 24.35 6.04
CA ASN A 67 5.60 23.74 5.38
C ASN A 67 5.40 23.74 3.85
N PRO A 68 6.05 24.66 3.10
CA PRO A 68 5.86 24.75 1.65
C PRO A 68 6.38 23.50 0.91
N VAL A 69 7.30 22.76 1.53
CA VAL A 69 7.76 21.44 1.06
C VAL A 69 7.79 20.51 2.27
N MET A 70 6.95 19.48 2.26
CA MET A 70 6.87 18.47 3.31
C MET A 70 6.56 17.09 2.75
N ILE A 71 6.93 16.05 3.52
CA ILE A 71 6.59 14.66 3.20
C ILE A 71 6.17 13.91 4.47
N TYR A 72 5.09 13.14 4.38
CA TYR A 72 4.76 12.13 5.37
C TYR A 72 5.41 10.80 4.96
N MET A 73 6.13 10.16 5.90
CA MET A 73 6.85 8.91 5.63
C MET A 73 6.65 7.87 6.74
N LYS A 74 7.00 6.62 6.44
CA LYS A 74 7.10 5.55 7.46
C LYS A 74 8.53 5.53 8.00
N GLY A 75 8.68 5.74 9.31
CA GLY A 75 9.98 5.92 9.97
C GLY A 75 10.41 7.39 10.04
N VAL A 76 11.71 7.61 10.15
CA VAL A 76 12.34 8.95 10.16
C VAL A 76 13.36 9.06 9.01
N PRO A 77 13.77 10.25 8.58
CA PRO A 77 14.69 10.42 7.45
C PRO A 77 15.99 9.61 7.57
N GLU A 78 16.55 9.50 8.77
CA GLU A 78 17.78 8.74 9.04
C GLU A 78 17.56 7.22 9.02
N PHE A 79 16.33 6.77 9.32
CA PHE A 79 15.95 5.35 9.44
C PHE A 79 14.54 5.11 8.85
N PRO A 80 14.41 5.06 7.51
CA PRO A 80 13.13 4.80 6.85
C PRO A 80 12.69 3.34 7.05
N GLN A 81 11.40 3.14 7.31
CA GLN A 81 10.80 1.83 7.62
C GLN A 81 9.99 1.25 6.46
N CYS A 82 10.06 1.83 5.27
CA CYS A 82 9.35 1.37 4.08
C CYS A 82 10.15 1.70 2.82
N GLY A 83 10.26 0.74 1.88
CA GLY A 83 11.03 0.92 0.65
C GLY A 83 10.59 2.11 -0.21
N PHE A 84 9.28 2.41 -0.27
CA PHE A 84 8.79 3.61 -0.95
C PHE A 84 9.22 4.90 -0.25
N SER A 85 9.26 4.91 1.08
CA SER A 85 9.75 6.05 1.86
C SER A 85 11.26 6.24 1.68
N SER A 86 12.04 5.16 1.61
CA SER A 86 13.49 5.20 1.37
C SER A 86 13.88 5.77 0.01
N LEU A 87 13.01 5.66 -1.00
CA LEU A 87 13.27 6.25 -2.32
C LEU A 87 12.97 7.75 -2.37
N ALA A 88 12.24 8.28 -1.39
CA ALA A 88 11.85 9.68 -1.34
C ALA A 88 12.81 10.57 -0.54
N VAL A 89 13.68 9.97 0.29
CA VAL A 89 14.67 10.65 1.15
C VAL A 89 16.09 10.38 0.71
#